data_AF-Q2HET9-F1
#
_entry.id   AF-Q2HET9-F1
#
_cell.length_a   1.000
_cell.length_b   1.000
_cell.length_c   1.000
_cell.angle_alpha   90.00
_cell.angle_beta   90.00
_cell.angle_gamma   90.00
#
_symmetry.space_group_name_H-M   'P 1'
#
loop_
_entity.id
_entity.type
_entity.pdbx_description
1 polymer ?
#
loop_
_entity_poly.entity_id
_entity_poly.type
_entity_poly.pdbx_seq_one_letter_code
_entity_poly.pdbx_strand_id
1 'polypeptide(L)'
;MGVQGFPTLKIVRPKKGGGKPMVQDYQGQRTATAIVDAVVQQINNYVVKIEDKSLDKFLDDKEAPKAILFTEKGTTSALLKSVAIDFAGVITIGQARNKEAKAVETFSIEKFPTLVLLPGGDAPAVVYDGELKKEAIVKFLSQAGQPNPVSPVKGNGKNKEKKSNASKAKPSSSESSSAEPEAETKTATQEAPVIVETALPIPAINTPEKLIKECLTEKSHTCVLAIVSSSEDEKAKKALSSLSELAFKHAQSKRNLFPFYEVPNSNDGAASLLKSLDLVGDVEIIAVNARRGWWRHYDAADFGHESVESWIDAIRMSEGVKKKLPEGIVAIAVEEAASANPEASGDAAHDSTESTQVADPTGEPETAHDEL
;
A
#
# COMPACT_ATOMS: atom_id res chain seq x y z
N MET A 1 8.96 30.16 -15.94
CA MET A 1 8.65 28.76 -16.34
C MET A 1 7.68 28.84 -17.49
N GLY A 2 8.05 28.39 -18.69
CA GLY A 2 7.10 28.28 -19.80
C GLY A 2 6.27 27.00 -19.68
N VAL A 3 5.02 27.04 -20.13
CA VAL A 3 4.20 25.85 -20.42
C VAL A 3 4.19 25.72 -21.94
N GLN A 4 4.60 24.57 -22.48
CA GLN A 4 4.76 24.37 -23.93
C GLN A 4 3.57 23.64 -24.59
N GLY A 5 2.58 23.21 -23.80
CA GLY A 5 1.32 22.62 -24.25
C GLY A 5 0.52 22.07 -23.07
N PHE A 6 -0.80 21.89 -23.19
CA PHE A 6 -1.62 21.39 -22.08
C PHE A 6 -1.97 19.90 -22.24
N PRO A 7 -1.80 19.06 -21.20
CA PRO A 7 -1.04 19.29 -19.97
C PRO A 7 0.49 19.17 -20.20
N THR A 8 1.26 20.10 -19.62
CA THR A 8 2.73 19.99 -19.48
C THR A 8 3.03 19.36 -18.13
N LEU A 9 3.73 18.24 -18.11
CA LEU A 9 4.29 17.66 -16.89
C LEU A 9 5.70 18.20 -16.67
N LYS A 10 6.07 18.48 -15.40
CA LYS A 10 7.41 18.93 -15.03
C LYS A 10 7.94 18.10 -13.87
N ILE A 11 9.17 17.61 -13.99
CA ILE A 11 9.88 16.92 -12.92
C ILE A 11 10.71 17.95 -12.16
N VAL A 12 10.49 18.05 -10.84
CA VAL A 12 11.24 18.93 -9.95
C VAL A 12 12.14 18.07 -9.07
N ARG A 13 13.46 18.16 -9.27
CA ARG A 13 14.44 17.39 -8.48
C ARG A 13 15.24 18.30 -7.54
N PRO A 14 15.46 17.90 -6.27
CA PRO A 14 16.35 18.65 -5.37
C PRO A 14 17.79 18.57 -5.89
N LYS A 15 18.54 19.67 -5.81
CA LYS A 15 19.97 19.67 -6.17
C LYS A 15 20.77 18.95 -5.07
N LYS A 16 21.69 18.05 -5.46
CA LYS A 16 22.63 17.40 -4.53
C LYS A 16 23.50 18.48 -3.86
N GLY A 17 23.55 18.47 -2.52
CA GLY A 17 24.18 19.53 -1.72
C GLY A 17 23.30 20.77 -1.46
N GLY A 18 22.01 20.73 -1.82
CA GLY A 18 21.05 21.80 -1.55
C GLY A 18 21.01 22.92 -2.59
N GLY A 19 20.20 23.94 -2.31
CA GLY A 19 19.94 25.07 -3.20
C GLY A 19 18.63 24.95 -4.01
N LYS A 20 18.50 25.75 -5.07
CA LYS A 20 17.29 25.77 -5.91
C LYS A 20 17.10 24.40 -6.61
N PRO A 21 15.90 23.79 -6.56
CA PRO A 21 15.60 22.58 -7.32
C PRO A 21 15.80 22.79 -8.83
N MET A 22 16.22 21.73 -9.53
CA MET A 22 16.21 21.72 -10.98
C MET A 22 14.81 21.32 -11.46
N VAL A 23 14.25 22.10 -12.38
CA VAL A 23 12.96 21.84 -13.01
C VAL A 23 13.24 21.43 -14.45
N GLN A 24 12.77 20.26 -14.85
CA GLN A 24 12.88 19.73 -16.20
C GLN A 24 11.48 19.39 -16.72
N ASP A 25 11.22 19.75 -17.97
CA ASP A 25 9.95 19.44 -18.62
C ASP A 25 9.93 17.97 -19.08
N TYR A 26 8.84 17.26 -18.79
CA TYR A 26 8.67 15.87 -19.16
C TYR A 26 8.04 15.77 -20.55
N GLN A 27 8.84 15.28 -21.50
CA GLN A 27 8.46 15.09 -22.91
C GLN A 27 8.29 13.59 -23.26
N GLY A 28 8.18 12.72 -22.26
CA GLY A 28 7.97 11.29 -22.45
C GLY A 28 6.50 10.90 -22.69
N GLN A 29 6.24 9.60 -22.88
CA GLN A 29 4.88 9.09 -23.04
C GLN A 29 4.00 9.40 -21.81
N ARG A 30 2.77 9.86 -22.02
CA ARG A 30 1.83 10.17 -20.93
C ARG A 30 1.15 8.92 -20.33
N THR A 31 1.91 7.84 -20.12
CA THR A 31 1.46 6.61 -19.47
C THR A 31 1.99 6.53 -18.03
N ALA A 32 1.26 5.89 -17.13
CA ALA A 32 1.65 5.80 -15.71
C ALA A 32 3.07 5.21 -15.53
N THR A 33 3.38 4.12 -16.26
CA THR A 33 4.68 3.46 -16.23
C THR A 33 5.81 4.39 -16.69
N ALA A 34 5.68 5.04 -17.84
CA ALA A 34 6.72 5.92 -18.39
C ALA A 34 6.96 7.18 -17.54
N ILE A 35 5.94 7.64 -16.80
CA ILE A 35 6.08 8.73 -15.82
C ILE A 35 6.83 8.23 -14.58
N VAL A 36 6.48 7.06 -14.04
CA VAL A 36 7.17 6.45 -12.89
C VAL A 36 8.64 6.21 -13.19
N ASP A 37 8.96 5.59 -14.33
CA ASP A 37 10.34 5.29 -14.74
C ASP A 37 11.20 6.55 -14.86
N ALA A 38 10.66 7.61 -15.46
CA ALA A 38 11.36 8.89 -15.58
C ALA A 38 11.59 9.57 -14.22
N VAL A 39 10.63 9.50 -13.30
CA VAL A 39 10.80 10.01 -11.93
C VAL A 39 11.85 9.20 -11.18
N VAL A 40 11.84 7.86 -11.29
CA VAL A 40 12.82 6.95 -10.66
C VAL A 40 14.25 7.19 -11.14
N GLN A 41 14.43 7.55 -12.41
CA GLN A 41 15.73 7.94 -12.96
C GLN A 41 16.25 9.26 -12.36
N GLN A 42 15.36 10.21 -12.05
CA GLN A 42 15.71 11.53 -11.49
C GLN A 42 15.95 11.54 -9.97
N ILE A 43 15.71 10.41 -9.28
CA ILE A 43 16.07 10.25 -7.86
C ILE A 43 17.58 10.38 -7.67
N ASN A 44 18.01 11.33 -6.84
CA ASN A 44 19.41 11.55 -6.49
C ASN A 44 20.06 10.29 -5.91
N ASN A 45 21.20 9.88 -6.46
CA ASN A 45 21.95 8.76 -5.93
C ASN A 45 22.93 9.19 -4.82
N TYR A 46 22.75 8.61 -3.63
CA TYR A 46 23.64 8.70 -2.49
C TYR A 46 24.35 7.37 -2.18
N VAL A 47 23.98 6.29 -2.89
CA VAL A 47 24.61 4.97 -2.73
C VAL A 47 26.03 5.00 -3.30
N VAL A 48 27.00 4.59 -2.50
CA VAL A 48 28.40 4.39 -2.92
C VAL A 48 28.49 3.08 -3.68
N LYS A 49 29.10 3.07 -4.87
CA LYS A 49 29.45 1.79 -5.52
C LYS A 49 30.75 1.29 -4.89
N ILE A 50 30.74 0.06 -4.40
CA ILE A 50 31.90 -0.58 -3.81
C ILE A 50 32.49 -1.53 -4.86
N GLU A 51 33.74 -1.27 -5.19
CA GLU A 51 34.64 -2.11 -5.97
C GLU A 51 35.75 -2.67 -5.06
N ASP A 52 36.37 -3.80 -5.42
CA ASP A 52 37.47 -4.47 -4.68
C ASP A 52 38.68 -3.58 -4.32
N LYS A 53 38.83 -2.42 -4.99
CA LYS A 53 39.89 -1.42 -4.75
C LYS A 53 39.45 -0.26 -3.86
N SER A 54 38.16 -0.17 -3.58
CA SER A 54 37.53 0.87 -2.77
C SER A 54 36.94 0.32 -1.47
N LEU A 55 36.93 -1.01 -1.30
CA LEU A 55 36.46 -1.68 -0.10
C LEU A 55 37.20 -1.19 1.15
N ASP A 56 38.53 -1.19 1.12
CA ASP A 56 39.36 -0.72 2.25
C ASP A 56 38.99 0.74 2.62
N LYS A 57 38.96 1.63 1.62
CA LYS A 57 38.53 3.04 1.79
C LYS A 57 37.10 3.20 2.28
N PHE A 58 36.23 2.24 1.98
CA PHE A 58 34.86 2.20 2.47
C PHE A 58 34.79 1.66 3.91
N LEU A 59 35.80 0.92 4.40
CA LEU A 59 35.85 0.36 5.75
C LEU A 59 36.78 1.14 6.71
N ASP A 60 37.68 1.99 6.20
CA ASP A 60 38.64 2.80 6.98
C ASP A 60 38.01 3.57 8.15
N ASP A 61 36.89 4.27 7.89
CA ASP A 61 36.12 4.96 8.94
C ASP A 61 35.26 3.94 9.73
N LYS A 62 35.83 3.38 10.80
CA LYS A 62 35.14 2.41 11.64
C LYS A 62 34.10 3.02 12.58
N GLU A 63 34.10 4.33 12.79
CA GLU A 63 33.18 4.99 13.72
C GLU A 63 31.82 5.28 13.08
N ALA A 64 31.80 5.65 11.79
CA ALA A 64 30.55 5.90 11.08
C ALA A 64 29.82 4.57 10.74
N PRO A 65 28.49 4.49 10.96
CA PRO A 65 27.71 3.32 10.56
C PRO A 65 27.58 3.22 9.04
N LYS A 66 27.62 1.99 8.53
CA LYS A 66 27.64 1.68 7.09
C LYS A 66 26.74 0.50 6.79
N ALA A 67 26.12 0.49 5.61
CA ALA A 67 25.34 -0.64 5.15
C ALA A 67 25.72 -1.00 3.72
N ILE A 68 25.92 -2.28 3.41
CA ILE A 68 26.33 -2.74 2.09
C ILE A 68 25.27 -3.69 1.56
N LEU A 69 24.61 -3.32 0.45
CA LEU A 69 23.78 -4.27 -0.30
C LEU A 69 24.63 -5.02 -1.32
N PHE A 70 24.67 -6.34 -1.19
CA PHE A 70 25.26 -7.24 -2.15
C PHE A 70 24.19 -7.70 -3.14
N THR A 71 24.44 -7.50 -4.43
CA THR A 71 23.49 -7.86 -5.49
C THR A 71 24.18 -8.17 -6.81
N GLU A 72 23.62 -9.09 -7.58
CA GLU A 72 24.04 -9.36 -8.96
C GLU A 72 23.74 -8.18 -9.90
N LYS A 73 22.70 -7.40 -9.58
CA LYS A 73 22.23 -6.32 -10.46
C LYS A 73 23.16 -5.10 -10.36
N GLY A 74 23.77 -4.76 -11.49
CA GLY A 74 24.68 -3.62 -11.56
C GLY A 74 24.03 -2.24 -11.47
N THR A 75 22.70 -2.16 -11.46
CA THR A 75 21.90 -0.94 -11.33
C THR A 75 21.46 -0.73 -9.87
N THR A 76 21.43 0.53 -9.43
CA THR A 76 20.98 0.89 -8.08
C THR A 76 19.46 0.99 -8.07
N SER A 77 18.80 0.11 -7.30
CA SER A 77 17.33 0.05 -7.25
C SER A 77 16.72 1.34 -6.68
N ALA A 78 15.50 1.67 -7.11
CA ALA A 78 14.75 2.81 -6.56
C ALA A 78 14.59 2.73 -5.04
N LEU A 79 14.38 1.50 -4.54
CA LEU A 79 14.34 1.17 -3.13
C LEU A 79 15.64 1.59 -2.41
N LEU A 80 16.80 1.11 -2.85
CA LEU A 80 18.09 1.41 -2.21
C LEU A 80 18.42 2.91 -2.29
N LYS A 81 18.11 3.58 -3.42
CA LYS A 81 18.22 5.05 -3.51
C LYS A 81 17.34 5.75 -2.48
N SER A 82 16.11 5.29 -2.26
CA SER A 82 15.19 5.92 -1.29
C SER A 82 15.68 5.77 0.14
N VAL A 83 16.17 4.58 0.51
CA VAL A 83 16.76 4.33 1.83
C VAL A 83 18.05 5.14 2.03
N ALA A 84 18.89 5.26 1.00
CA ALA A 84 20.11 6.08 1.05
C ALA A 84 19.84 7.60 1.10
N ILE A 85 18.64 8.05 0.72
CA ILE A 85 18.18 9.44 0.96
C ILE A 85 17.72 9.59 2.41
N ASP A 86 16.92 8.65 2.91
CA ASP A 86 16.41 8.70 4.28
C ASP A 86 17.56 8.67 5.29
N PHE A 87 18.60 7.87 5.10
CA PHE A 87 19.78 7.84 5.98
C PHE A 87 20.96 8.72 5.52
N ALA A 88 20.75 9.64 4.55
CA ALA A 88 21.81 10.48 4.01
C ALA A 88 22.51 11.31 5.09
N GLY A 89 23.81 11.07 5.31
CA GLY A 89 24.62 11.75 6.33
C GLY A 89 24.53 11.13 7.73
N VAL A 90 23.74 10.06 7.91
CA VAL A 90 23.71 9.25 9.14
C VAL A 90 24.39 7.91 8.90
N ILE A 91 23.94 7.13 7.90
CA ILE A 91 24.50 5.82 7.55
C ILE A 91 25.02 5.87 6.12
N THR A 92 26.26 5.46 5.89
CA THR A 92 26.82 5.38 4.53
C THR A 92 26.37 4.09 3.86
N ILE A 93 25.46 4.20 2.88
CA ILE A 93 24.94 3.04 2.15
C ILE A 93 25.78 2.78 0.89
N GLY A 94 26.30 1.57 0.77
CA GLY A 94 27.03 1.04 -0.36
C GLY A 94 26.27 -0.05 -1.13
N GLN A 95 26.68 -0.28 -2.37
CA GLN A 95 26.25 -1.39 -3.21
C GLN A 95 27.49 -2.10 -3.77
N ALA A 96 27.64 -3.38 -3.42
CA ALA A 96 28.66 -4.27 -3.95
C ALA A 96 28.03 -5.25 -4.97
N ARG A 97 28.82 -5.66 -5.97
CA ARG A 97 28.39 -6.66 -6.96
C ARG A 97 28.95 -8.03 -6.62
N ASN A 98 28.28 -9.08 -7.11
CA ASN A 98 28.79 -10.46 -7.04
C ASN A 98 30.16 -10.68 -7.74
N LYS A 99 30.64 -9.70 -8.52
CA LYS A 99 31.97 -9.71 -9.15
C LYS A 99 33.11 -9.25 -8.22
N GLU A 100 32.78 -8.57 -7.13
CA GLU A 100 33.74 -8.02 -6.17
C GLU A 100 34.06 -9.12 -5.15
N ALA A 101 34.90 -10.08 -5.56
CA ALA A 101 35.14 -11.31 -4.81
C ALA A 101 35.65 -11.04 -3.40
N LYS A 102 36.51 -10.02 -3.21
CA LYS A 102 37.04 -9.68 -1.89
C LYS A 102 35.94 -9.23 -0.94
N ALA A 103 34.98 -8.43 -1.42
CA ALA A 103 33.88 -7.96 -0.61
C ALA A 103 32.94 -9.13 -0.22
N VAL A 104 32.69 -10.05 -1.15
CA VAL A 104 31.86 -11.24 -0.89
C VAL A 104 32.52 -12.20 0.11
N GLU A 105 33.83 -12.43 -0.01
CA GLU A 105 34.63 -13.24 0.91
C GLU A 105 34.75 -12.60 2.30
N THR A 106 35.04 -11.29 2.37
CA THR A 106 35.23 -10.55 3.65
C THR A 106 33.97 -10.59 4.53
N PHE A 107 32.78 -10.60 3.92
CA PHE A 107 31.51 -10.64 4.62
C PHE A 107 30.80 -12.01 4.57
N SER A 108 31.47 -13.05 4.05
CA SER A 108 30.97 -14.44 3.96
C SER A 108 29.57 -14.56 3.35
N ILE A 109 29.36 -13.98 2.16
CA ILE A 109 28.04 -13.85 1.55
C ILE A 109 27.80 -14.92 0.48
N GLU A 110 26.95 -15.89 0.81
CA GLU A 110 26.59 -17.01 -0.07
C GLU A 110 25.33 -16.75 -0.91
N LYS A 111 24.50 -15.77 -0.50
CA LYS A 111 23.19 -15.47 -1.11
C LYS A 111 23.14 -14.04 -1.65
N PHE A 112 22.38 -13.86 -2.72
CA PHE A 112 22.08 -12.54 -3.29
C PHE A 112 20.57 -12.46 -3.57
N PRO A 113 19.92 -11.30 -3.35
CA PRO A 113 20.43 -10.09 -2.71
C PRO A 113 20.46 -10.17 -1.16
N THR A 114 21.57 -9.77 -0.55
CA THR A 114 21.74 -9.73 0.92
C THR A 114 22.26 -8.36 1.35
N LEU A 115 21.74 -7.84 2.46
CA LEU A 115 22.15 -6.56 3.05
C LEU A 115 22.97 -6.82 4.31
N VAL A 116 24.09 -6.14 4.48
CA VAL A 116 24.92 -6.20 5.69
C VAL A 116 24.98 -4.82 6.33
N LEU A 117 24.79 -4.74 7.65
CA LEU A 117 24.94 -3.52 8.44
C LEU A 117 26.19 -3.61 9.31
N LEU A 118 26.98 -2.54 9.30
CA LEU A 118 28.13 -2.29 10.15
C LEU A 118 27.72 -1.11 11.05
N PRO A 119 27.29 -1.33 12.29
CA PRO A 119 26.68 -0.27 13.11
C PRO A 119 27.68 0.78 13.65
N GLY A 120 28.97 0.65 13.35
CA GLY A 120 30.04 1.52 13.84
C GLY A 120 30.65 1.02 15.16
N GLY A 121 31.92 1.36 15.40
CA GLY A 121 32.73 0.85 16.51
C GLY A 121 33.21 -0.60 16.31
N ASP A 122 33.61 -1.26 17.40
CA ASP A 122 34.03 -2.68 17.41
C ASP A 122 32.84 -3.68 17.32
N ALA A 123 31.66 -3.20 16.95
CA ALA A 123 30.47 -4.04 16.83
C ALA A 123 30.52 -4.93 15.56
N PRO A 124 30.14 -6.22 15.66
CA PRO A 124 30.24 -7.15 14.54
C PRO A 124 29.26 -6.81 13.41
N ALA A 125 29.60 -7.24 12.20
CA ALA A 125 28.74 -7.11 11.03
C ALA A 125 27.44 -7.91 11.21
N VAL A 126 26.30 -7.26 11.01
CA VAL A 126 24.96 -7.87 11.12
C VAL A 126 24.42 -8.14 9.72
N VAL A 127 24.15 -9.40 9.40
CA VAL A 127 23.58 -9.82 8.12
C VAL A 127 22.05 -9.76 8.20
N TYR A 128 21.42 -9.19 7.17
CA TYR A 128 19.98 -9.08 7.04
C TYR A 128 19.44 -10.08 6.01
N ASP A 129 18.75 -11.10 6.50
CA ASP A 129 17.99 -12.10 5.73
C ASP A 129 16.46 -11.83 5.76
N GLY A 130 16.08 -10.59 6.08
CA GLY A 130 14.69 -10.17 6.16
C GLY A 130 14.09 -9.76 4.81
N GLU A 131 12.77 -9.55 4.79
CA GLU A 131 12.06 -9.15 3.58
C GLU A 131 12.54 -7.78 3.05
N LEU A 132 12.95 -7.70 1.78
CA LEU A 132 13.48 -6.47 1.15
C LEU A 132 12.41 -5.41 0.83
N LYS A 133 11.59 -5.05 1.83
CA LYS A 133 10.68 -3.89 1.81
C LYS A 133 11.32 -2.69 2.50
N LYS A 134 10.94 -1.49 2.06
CA LYS A 134 11.48 -0.22 2.60
C LYS A 134 11.39 -0.15 4.12
N GLU A 135 10.22 -0.44 4.67
CA GLU A 135 9.96 -0.38 6.12
C GLU A 135 10.83 -1.34 6.92
N ALA A 136 11.05 -2.56 6.42
CA ALA A 136 11.80 -3.59 7.12
C ALA A 136 13.32 -3.30 7.08
N ILE A 137 13.81 -2.80 5.94
CA ILE A 137 15.19 -2.28 5.80
C ILE A 137 15.38 -1.05 6.69
N VAL A 138 14.45 -0.09 6.70
CA VAL A 138 14.54 1.10 7.57
C VAL A 138 14.56 0.70 9.04
N LYS A 139 13.68 -0.23 9.49
CA LYS A 139 13.70 -0.74 10.88
C LYS A 139 15.02 -1.41 11.26
N PHE A 140 15.64 -2.14 10.32
CA PHE A 140 16.95 -2.75 10.52
C PHE A 140 18.06 -1.71 10.64
N LEU A 141 18.13 -0.76 9.69
CA LEU A 141 19.12 0.32 9.69
C LEU A 141 18.95 1.28 10.87
N SER A 142 17.72 1.45 11.39
CA SER A 142 17.44 2.25 12.60
C SER A 142 18.19 1.78 13.86
N GLN A 143 18.74 0.55 13.87
CA GLN A 143 19.61 0.07 14.94
C GLN A 143 20.97 0.79 14.99
N ALA A 144 21.44 1.31 13.86
CA ALA A 144 22.74 1.97 13.73
C ALA A 144 22.65 3.50 13.60
N GLY A 145 21.46 4.06 13.39
CA GLY A 145 21.25 5.50 13.31
C GLY A 145 19.81 5.83 12.93
N GLN A 146 19.29 6.97 13.36
CA GLN A 146 17.90 7.35 13.05
C GLN A 146 17.76 7.84 11.60
N PRO A 147 16.69 7.49 10.88
CA PRO A 147 16.42 8.04 9.55
C PRO A 147 16.13 9.54 9.66
N ASN A 148 16.57 10.32 8.68
CA ASN A 148 16.24 11.74 8.58
C ASN A 148 14.72 11.93 8.53
N PRO A 149 14.19 12.97 9.19
CA PRO A 149 12.75 13.22 9.21
C PRO A 149 12.23 13.50 7.79
N VAL A 150 11.32 12.64 7.32
CA VAL A 150 10.51 12.84 6.11
C VAL A 150 9.51 13.97 6.37
N SER A 151 9.97 15.22 6.26
CA SER A 151 9.19 16.42 6.59
C SER A 151 7.95 16.61 5.73
N PRO A 152 6.74 16.63 6.31
CA PRO A 152 5.54 17.18 5.68
C PRO A 152 5.29 18.62 6.17
N VAL A 153 4.81 19.48 5.27
CA VAL A 153 4.22 20.81 5.54
C VAL A 153 5.10 21.82 6.29
N LYS A 154 5.52 22.87 5.57
CA LYS A 154 5.91 24.14 6.20
C LYS A 154 4.69 24.79 6.86
N GLY A 155 4.58 24.69 8.19
CA GLY A 155 3.86 25.69 8.97
C GLY A 155 4.48 27.06 8.69
N ASN A 156 3.68 28.02 8.23
CA ASN A 156 4.17 29.29 7.70
C ASN A 156 4.49 30.29 8.83
N GLY A 157 5.51 30.00 9.64
CA GLY A 157 5.98 30.84 10.74
C GLY A 157 7.23 31.63 10.36
N LYS A 158 7.06 32.86 9.85
CA LYS A 158 8.17 33.80 9.75
C LYS A 158 8.53 34.29 11.15
N ASN A 159 9.78 34.12 11.57
CA ASN A 159 10.53 35.30 12.00
C ASN A 159 12.00 35.24 11.56
N LYS A 160 12.57 36.42 11.30
CA LYS A 160 14.01 36.68 11.35
C LYS A 160 14.44 36.49 12.82
N GLU A 161 15.68 36.15 13.15
CA GLU A 161 16.86 36.98 12.90
C GLU A 161 18.15 36.20 12.60
N LYS A 162 19.21 36.96 12.30
CA LYS A 162 20.46 36.49 11.69
C LYS A 162 21.64 37.19 12.37
N LYS A 163 22.77 36.47 12.51
CA LYS A 163 24.05 36.85 13.16
C LYS A 163 24.02 36.79 14.71
N SER A 164 25.12 36.47 15.41
CA SER A 164 26.50 36.25 14.94
C SER A 164 27.31 35.24 15.76
N ASN A 165 28.14 34.50 15.03
CA ASN A 165 29.36 33.79 15.40
C ASN A 165 30.24 34.45 16.50
N ALA A 166 30.68 33.69 17.53
CA ALA A 166 32.10 33.58 17.95
C ALA A 166 32.32 32.79 19.27
N SER A 167 33.12 31.72 19.18
CA SER A 167 34.25 31.38 20.08
C SER A 167 34.11 31.14 21.61
N LYS A 168 34.34 29.86 21.98
CA LYS A 168 35.42 29.39 22.90
C LYS A 168 35.32 29.63 24.44
N ALA A 169 35.00 28.58 25.21
CA ALA A 169 35.79 28.06 26.37
C ALA A 169 35.09 26.91 27.15
N LYS A 170 35.86 25.86 27.50
CA LYS A 170 35.72 24.97 28.69
C LYS A 170 36.63 25.56 29.81
N PRO A 171 36.62 25.13 31.10
CA PRO A 171 35.81 24.12 31.80
C PRO A 171 34.95 24.82 32.92
N SER A 172 34.58 24.33 34.12
CA SER A 172 34.87 23.11 34.91
C SER A 172 33.86 22.92 36.06
N SER A 173 33.65 21.67 36.52
CA SER A 173 33.21 21.24 37.89
C SER A 173 31.88 21.79 38.45
N SER A 174 31.10 21.10 39.28
CA SER A 174 31.37 19.97 40.20
C SER A 174 30.10 19.14 40.48
N GLU A 175 30.26 17.85 40.86
CA GLU A 175 29.63 17.09 41.98
C GLU A 175 28.18 17.39 42.41
N SER A 176 27.32 16.46 42.88
CA SER A 176 27.29 14.99 43.10
C SER A 176 25.77 14.65 43.31
N SER A 177 25.22 13.44 43.46
CA SER A 177 25.69 12.14 43.97
C SER A 177 24.68 11.04 43.59
N SER A 178 25.12 9.77 43.55
CA SER A 178 24.47 8.54 44.11
C SER A 178 22.96 8.24 43.92
N ALA A 179 22.53 6.97 43.79
CA ALA A 179 23.22 5.69 43.60
C ALA A 179 22.21 4.58 43.21
N GLU A 180 22.77 3.46 42.77
CA GLU A 180 22.21 2.11 42.65
C GLU A 180 21.58 1.58 43.96
N PRO A 181 20.80 0.47 43.92
CA PRO A 181 21.46 -0.81 44.18
C PRO A 181 20.94 -2.03 43.38
N GLU A 182 21.81 -3.03 43.31
CA GLU A 182 21.57 -4.37 42.76
C GLU A 182 20.64 -5.26 43.61
N ALA A 183 20.00 -6.19 42.88
CA ALA A 183 19.65 -7.59 43.15
C ALA A 183 19.86 -8.24 44.55
N GLU A 184 18.87 -9.04 44.98
CA GLU A 184 18.94 -10.53 44.84
C GLU A 184 17.62 -11.28 45.19
N THR A 185 17.20 -12.13 44.24
CA THR A 185 16.65 -13.50 44.38
C THR A 185 15.68 -13.89 45.51
N LYS A 186 14.44 -14.29 45.12
CA LYS A 186 13.79 -15.53 45.62
C LYS A 186 12.66 -16.03 44.70
N THR A 187 12.59 -17.35 44.53
CA THR A 187 11.77 -18.08 43.55
C THR A 187 10.39 -18.48 44.10
N ALA A 188 9.30 -18.25 43.36
CA ALA A 188 8.08 -19.07 43.42
C ALA A 188 7.15 -18.84 42.21
N THR A 189 6.79 -19.95 41.54
CA THR A 189 5.61 -20.20 40.68
C THR A 189 5.24 -19.20 39.57
N GLN A 190 5.19 -19.73 38.34
CA GLN A 190 4.74 -19.05 37.13
C GLN A 190 3.21 -18.97 37.08
N GLU A 191 2.66 -17.77 36.90
CA GLU A 191 1.47 -17.57 36.07
C GLU A 191 1.87 -16.62 34.94
N ALA A 192 1.80 -17.10 33.70
CA ALA A 192 2.07 -16.25 32.54
C ALA A 192 0.96 -15.18 32.44
N PRO A 193 1.28 -13.92 32.13
CA PRO A 193 0.24 -12.94 31.84
C PRO A 193 -0.52 -13.40 30.60
N VAL A 194 -1.76 -13.84 30.80
CA VAL A 194 -2.68 -14.16 29.70
C VAL A 194 -2.86 -12.89 28.87
N ILE A 195 -2.24 -12.88 27.69
CA ILE A 195 -2.52 -11.86 26.69
C ILE A 195 -3.94 -12.13 26.23
N VAL A 196 -4.88 -11.33 26.73
CA VAL A 196 -6.26 -11.37 26.28
C VAL A 196 -6.27 -10.82 24.85
N GLU A 197 -6.21 -11.72 23.88
CA GLU A 197 -6.52 -11.48 22.47
C GLU A 197 -8.01 -11.17 22.30
N THR A 198 -8.46 -10.02 22.82
CA THR A 198 -9.80 -9.51 22.50
C THR A 198 -9.83 -9.11 21.03
N ALA A 199 -10.56 -9.87 20.22
CA ALA A 199 -10.82 -9.54 18.83
C ALA A 199 -11.44 -8.14 18.73
N LEU A 200 -10.82 -7.26 17.95
CA LEU A 200 -11.31 -5.89 17.76
C LEU A 200 -12.64 -5.91 16.98
N PRO A 201 -13.64 -5.10 17.39
CA PRO A 201 -14.94 -5.08 16.72
C PRO A 201 -14.79 -4.66 15.25
N ILE A 202 -15.58 -5.28 14.36
CA ILE A 202 -15.57 -4.96 12.93
C ILE A 202 -16.11 -3.54 12.68
N PRO A 203 -15.63 -2.83 11.64
CA PRO A 203 -16.06 -1.46 11.37
C PRO A 203 -17.52 -1.37 10.92
N ALA A 204 -18.33 -0.58 11.62
CA ALA A 204 -19.72 -0.34 11.25
C ALA A 204 -19.89 0.67 10.08
N ILE A 205 -20.91 0.44 9.25
CA ILE A 205 -21.35 1.31 8.14
C ILE A 205 -22.80 1.75 8.39
N ASN A 206 -22.94 2.89 9.06
CA ASN A 206 -24.24 3.46 9.43
C ASN A 206 -24.83 4.39 8.35
N THR A 207 -24.13 4.63 7.23
CA THR A 207 -24.58 5.53 6.16
C THR A 207 -24.54 4.86 4.79
N PRO A 208 -25.50 5.18 3.89
CA PRO A 208 -25.58 4.54 2.56
C PRO A 208 -24.39 4.93 1.67
N GLU A 209 -23.95 6.19 1.72
CA GLU A 209 -22.79 6.68 0.96
C GLU A 209 -21.50 5.88 1.26
N LYS A 210 -21.28 5.54 2.54
CA LYS A 210 -20.11 4.76 2.98
C LYS A 210 -20.22 3.30 2.51
N LEU A 211 -21.43 2.72 2.53
CA LEU A 211 -21.66 1.37 1.98
C LEU A 211 -21.33 1.33 0.49
N ILE A 212 -21.84 2.31 -0.26
CA ILE A 212 -21.63 2.40 -1.71
C ILE A 212 -20.14 2.58 -2.01
N LYS A 213 -19.49 3.55 -1.36
CA LYS A 213 -18.07 3.89 -1.59
C LYS A 213 -17.12 2.74 -1.30
N GLU A 214 -17.28 2.06 -0.16
CA GLU A 214 -16.35 1.01 0.27
C GLU A 214 -16.64 -0.33 -0.45
N CYS A 215 -17.92 -0.67 -0.67
CA CYS A 215 -18.31 -2.02 -1.09
C CYS A 215 -18.93 -2.11 -2.49
N LEU A 216 -19.58 -1.06 -3.01
CA LEU A 216 -20.39 -1.10 -4.24
C LEU A 216 -19.85 -0.21 -5.38
N THR A 217 -18.53 0.04 -5.42
CA THR A 217 -17.87 0.72 -6.54
C THR A 217 -17.26 -0.29 -7.53
N GLU A 218 -17.06 0.10 -8.78
CA GLU A 218 -16.34 -0.70 -9.78
C GLU A 218 -14.90 -1.07 -9.39
N LYS A 219 -14.35 -0.38 -8.38
CA LYS A 219 -13.01 -0.57 -7.84
C LYS A 219 -12.99 -1.37 -6.53
N SER A 220 -14.15 -1.63 -5.90
CA SER A 220 -14.19 -2.46 -4.70
C SER A 220 -13.82 -3.90 -5.04
N HIS A 221 -13.19 -4.57 -4.07
CA HIS A 221 -12.93 -6.00 -4.13
C HIS A 221 -14.14 -6.75 -3.56
N THR A 222 -14.00 -8.03 -3.23
CA THR A 222 -15.02 -8.69 -2.41
C THR A 222 -15.09 -7.98 -1.06
N CYS A 223 -16.30 -7.74 -0.56
CA CYS A 223 -16.58 -7.23 0.78
C CYS A 223 -17.59 -8.16 1.45
N VAL A 224 -17.43 -8.43 2.75
CA VAL A 224 -18.41 -9.19 3.53
C VAL A 224 -19.15 -8.25 4.45
N LEU A 225 -20.48 -8.31 4.40
CA LEU A 225 -21.39 -7.46 5.13
C LEU A 225 -22.19 -8.34 6.09
N ALA A 226 -22.11 -8.05 7.38
CA ALA A 226 -23.03 -8.55 8.39
C ALA A 226 -24.14 -7.51 8.56
N ILE A 227 -25.31 -7.82 8.01
CA ILE A 227 -26.49 -6.96 8.08
C ILE A 227 -27.30 -7.39 9.31
N VAL A 228 -27.59 -6.44 10.20
CA VAL A 228 -28.21 -6.72 11.52
C VAL A 228 -29.37 -5.78 11.85
N SER A 229 -30.47 -6.32 12.35
CA SER A 229 -31.62 -5.54 12.87
C SER A 229 -31.28 -4.84 14.18
N SER A 230 -30.71 -5.57 15.14
CA SER A 230 -30.20 -5.04 16.41
C SER A 230 -28.90 -5.73 16.79
N SER A 231 -27.85 -4.97 17.11
CA SER A 231 -26.56 -5.51 17.58
C SER A 231 -26.65 -6.15 18.97
N GLU A 232 -27.78 -5.97 19.68
CA GLU A 232 -28.07 -6.62 20.95
C GLU A 232 -28.62 -8.05 20.82
N ASP A 233 -29.00 -8.49 19.61
CA ASP A 233 -29.50 -9.86 19.40
C ASP A 233 -28.40 -10.90 19.61
N GLU A 234 -28.70 -12.00 20.30
CA GLU A 234 -27.73 -13.08 20.56
C GLU A 234 -27.16 -13.69 19.27
N LYS A 235 -27.97 -13.74 18.19
CA LYS A 235 -27.51 -14.14 16.86
C LYS A 235 -26.58 -13.10 16.23
N ALA A 236 -26.89 -11.81 16.37
CA ALA A 236 -26.07 -10.72 15.84
C ALA A 236 -24.70 -10.70 16.53
N LYS A 237 -24.67 -10.73 17.88
CA LYS A 237 -23.43 -10.85 18.66
C LYS A 237 -22.58 -12.03 18.21
N LYS A 238 -23.17 -13.20 18.00
CA LYS A 238 -22.45 -14.42 17.58
C LYS A 238 -21.89 -14.32 16.15
N ALA A 239 -22.65 -13.70 15.23
CA ALA A 239 -22.18 -13.40 13.88
C ALA A 239 -21.02 -12.38 13.89
N LEU A 240 -21.18 -11.28 14.63
CA LEU A 240 -20.19 -10.21 14.75
C LEU A 240 -18.91 -10.68 15.45
N SER A 241 -19.00 -11.53 16.48
CA SER A 241 -17.83 -12.12 17.15
C SER A 241 -17.09 -13.11 16.25
N SER A 242 -17.82 -13.98 15.53
CA SER A 242 -17.20 -14.90 14.57
C SER A 242 -16.45 -14.15 13.47
N LEU A 243 -17.00 -13.02 12.98
CA LEU A 243 -16.35 -12.19 11.97
C LEU A 243 -15.20 -11.35 12.53
N SER A 244 -15.26 -10.87 13.78
CA SER A 244 -14.17 -10.12 14.41
C SER A 244 -12.97 -11.01 14.73
N GLU A 245 -13.20 -12.22 15.23
CA GLU A 245 -12.17 -13.23 15.47
C GLU A 245 -11.43 -13.58 14.18
N LEU A 246 -12.17 -13.78 13.07
CA LEU A 246 -11.57 -14.02 11.76
C LEU A 246 -10.82 -12.81 11.21
N ALA A 247 -11.39 -11.60 11.31
CA ALA A 247 -10.70 -10.37 10.93
C ALA A 247 -9.36 -10.22 11.68
N PHE A 248 -9.37 -10.50 12.98
CA PHE A 248 -8.22 -10.40 13.87
C PHE A 248 -7.15 -11.47 13.59
N LYS A 249 -7.54 -12.75 13.48
CA LYS A 249 -6.69 -13.89 13.09
C LYS A 249 -5.96 -13.65 11.77
N HIS A 250 -6.67 -13.10 10.77
CA HIS A 250 -6.09 -12.77 9.46
C HIS A 250 -5.18 -11.53 9.50
N ALA A 251 -5.56 -10.50 10.26
CA ALA A 251 -4.73 -9.30 10.48
C ALA A 251 -3.39 -9.65 11.16
N GLN A 252 -3.41 -10.46 12.22
CA GLN A 252 -2.19 -10.96 12.87
C GLN A 252 -1.32 -11.79 11.92
N SER A 253 -1.94 -12.68 11.14
CA SER A 253 -1.26 -13.50 10.14
C SER A 253 -0.69 -12.70 8.97
N LYS A 254 -0.89 -11.37 8.92
CA LYS A 254 -0.55 -10.48 7.79
C LYS A 254 -1.11 -10.97 6.45
N ARG A 255 -2.25 -11.66 6.48
CA ARG A 255 -2.95 -12.15 5.30
C ARG A 255 -4.02 -11.15 4.92
N ASN A 256 -3.86 -10.49 3.77
CA ASN A 256 -4.85 -9.57 3.24
C ASN A 256 -6.12 -10.32 2.84
N LEU A 257 -7.09 -10.41 3.77
CA LEU A 257 -8.44 -10.86 3.49
C LEU A 257 -9.29 -9.69 2.98
N PHE A 258 -10.48 -9.98 2.46
CA PHE A 258 -11.48 -8.95 2.17
C PHE A 258 -11.97 -8.26 3.46
N PRO A 259 -12.37 -6.97 3.40
CA PRO A 259 -12.88 -6.28 4.57
C PRO A 259 -14.25 -6.82 5.01
N PHE A 260 -14.44 -6.85 6.32
CA PHE A 260 -15.71 -7.14 6.99
C PHE A 260 -16.32 -5.83 7.50
N TYR A 261 -17.63 -5.68 7.33
CA TYR A 261 -18.38 -4.54 7.87
C TYR A 261 -19.67 -4.98 8.55
N GLU A 262 -19.97 -4.36 9.68
CA GLU A 262 -21.32 -4.38 10.27
C GLU A 262 -22.18 -3.33 9.58
N VAL A 263 -23.42 -3.66 9.21
CA VAL A 263 -24.34 -2.74 8.55
C VAL A 263 -25.72 -2.85 9.21
N PRO A 264 -26.17 -1.86 9.98
CA PRO A 264 -27.51 -1.88 10.56
C PRO A 264 -28.60 -1.87 9.48
N ASN A 265 -29.69 -2.62 9.69
CA ASN A 265 -30.89 -2.59 8.83
C ASN A 265 -31.58 -1.21 8.79
N SER A 266 -31.26 -0.32 9.74
CA SER A 266 -31.69 1.09 9.73
C SER A 266 -30.99 1.95 8.67
N ASN A 267 -29.96 1.41 7.98
CA ASN A 267 -29.32 2.06 6.84
C ASN A 267 -30.14 1.82 5.56
N ASP A 268 -30.68 2.87 4.96
CA ASP A 268 -31.48 2.80 3.72
C ASP A 268 -30.78 2.07 2.58
N GLY A 269 -29.44 2.15 2.51
CA GLY A 269 -28.63 1.42 1.52
C GLY A 269 -28.61 -0.08 1.77
N ALA A 270 -28.63 -0.52 3.03
CA ALA A 270 -28.72 -1.93 3.41
C ALA A 270 -30.13 -2.49 3.17
N ALA A 271 -31.16 -1.73 3.54
CA ALA A 271 -32.55 -2.10 3.28
C ALA A 271 -32.85 -2.19 1.78
N SER A 272 -32.26 -1.31 0.96
CA SER A 272 -32.36 -1.37 -0.50
C SER A 272 -31.62 -2.58 -1.06
N LEU A 273 -30.42 -2.88 -0.54
CA LEU A 273 -29.65 -4.07 -0.91
C LEU A 273 -30.42 -5.36 -0.61
N LEU A 274 -30.91 -5.55 0.62
CA LEU A 274 -31.69 -6.75 1.01
C LEU A 274 -32.91 -6.97 0.10
N LYS A 275 -33.68 -5.91 -0.18
CA LYS A 275 -34.83 -5.97 -1.12
C LYS A 275 -34.42 -6.40 -2.53
N SER A 276 -33.29 -5.91 -3.02
CA SER A 276 -32.77 -6.29 -4.35
C SER A 276 -32.20 -7.72 -4.39
N LEU A 277 -31.80 -8.28 -3.25
CA LEU A 277 -31.28 -9.64 -3.12
C LEU A 277 -32.34 -10.68 -2.71
N ASP A 278 -33.59 -10.25 -2.52
CA ASP A 278 -34.73 -11.04 -2.02
C ASP A 278 -34.44 -11.73 -0.67
N LEU A 279 -33.79 -11.01 0.24
CA LEU A 279 -33.42 -11.47 1.58
C LEU A 279 -34.31 -10.83 2.65
N VAL A 280 -34.83 -11.65 3.56
CA VAL A 280 -35.72 -11.23 4.65
C VAL A 280 -35.32 -11.95 5.94
N GLY A 281 -34.40 -11.34 6.70
CA GLY A 281 -33.91 -11.88 7.96
C GLY A 281 -33.34 -10.80 8.88
N ASP A 282 -33.37 -11.06 10.19
CA ASP A 282 -32.90 -10.12 11.23
C ASP A 282 -31.37 -10.05 11.32
N VAL A 283 -30.68 -11.11 10.91
CA VAL A 283 -29.22 -11.20 10.86
C VAL A 283 -28.87 -11.94 9.58
N GLU A 284 -28.18 -11.27 8.66
CA GLU A 284 -27.83 -11.80 7.35
C GLU A 284 -26.35 -11.55 7.05
N ILE A 285 -25.60 -12.59 6.67
CA ILE A 285 -24.21 -12.43 6.22
C ILE A 285 -24.16 -12.61 4.70
N ILE A 286 -23.71 -11.57 3.99
CA ILE A 286 -23.57 -11.59 2.54
C ILE A 286 -22.15 -11.20 2.12
N ALA A 287 -21.67 -11.81 1.04
CA ALA A 287 -20.42 -11.41 0.38
C ALA A 287 -20.77 -10.81 -0.98
N VAL A 288 -20.34 -9.57 -1.24
CA VAL A 288 -20.63 -8.84 -2.48
C VAL A 288 -19.33 -8.47 -3.17
N ASN A 289 -19.30 -8.57 -4.50
CA ASN A 289 -18.19 -8.11 -5.32
C ASN A 289 -18.74 -7.33 -6.52
N ALA A 290 -18.86 -6.01 -6.35
CA ALA A 290 -19.40 -5.12 -7.39
C ALA A 290 -18.60 -5.17 -8.69
N ARG A 291 -17.26 -5.15 -8.61
CA ARG A 291 -16.36 -5.23 -9.76
C ARG A 291 -16.54 -6.48 -10.63
N ARG A 292 -16.95 -7.62 -10.05
CA ARG A 292 -17.19 -8.88 -10.77
C ARG A 292 -18.67 -9.25 -10.88
N GLY A 293 -19.59 -8.38 -10.47
CA GLY A 293 -21.04 -8.56 -10.63
C GLY A 293 -21.62 -9.81 -9.95
N TRP A 294 -21.05 -10.28 -8.83
CA TRP A 294 -21.56 -11.44 -8.10
C TRP A 294 -21.73 -11.18 -6.61
N TRP A 295 -22.61 -11.95 -6.00
CA TRP A 295 -22.79 -12.01 -4.55
C TRP A 295 -23.00 -13.45 -4.07
N ARG A 296 -22.92 -13.62 -2.76
CA ARG A 296 -23.19 -14.86 -2.02
C ARG A 296 -23.89 -14.55 -0.72
N HIS A 297 -24.63 -15.53 -0.25
CA HIS A 297 -25.35 -15.54 1.00
C HIS A 297 -24.76 -16.63 1.90
N TYR A 298 -24.87 -16.44 3.20
CA TYR A 298 -24.62 -17.46 4.20
C TYR A 298 -25.95 -18.13 4.56
N ASP A 299 -26.31 -19.20 3.84
CA ASP A 299 -27.60 -19.88 4.00
C ASP A 299 -27.72 -20.73 5.31
N ALA A 300 -26.71 -20.73 6.18
CA ALA A 300 -26.65 -21.56 7.40
C ALA A 300 -27.20 -20.82 8.64
N ALA A 301 -28.04 -21.51 9.42
CA ALA A 301 -28.70 -20.94 10.60
C ALA A 301 -27.77 -20.77 11.82
N ASP A 302 -26.64 -21.49 11.83
CA ASP A 302 -25.60 -21.38 12.84
C ASP A 302 -24.55 -20.36 12.43
N PHE A 303 -24.56 -19.18 13.06
CA PHE A 303 -23.46 -18.22 13.00
C PHE A 303 -22.28 -18.70 13.88
N GLY A 304 -21.76 -19.90 13.63
CA GLY A 304 -20.62 -20.47 14.34
C GLY A 304 -19.30 -20.04 13.71
N HIS A 305 -18.24 -19.90 14.53
CA HIS A 305 -16.91 -19.55 14.02
C HIS A 305 -16.45 -20.49 12.91
N GLU A 306 -16.52 -21.82 13.10
CA GLU A 306 -16.07 -22.81 12.11
C GLU A 306 -16.87 -22.77 10.79
N SER A 307 -18.20 -22.62 10.86
CA SER A 307 -19.07 -22.60 9.69
C SER A 307 -18.96 -21.28 8.91
N VAL A 308 -18.82 -20.15 9.61
CA VAL A 308 -18.51 -18.84 9.01
C VAL A 308 -17.09 -18.81 8.43
N GLU A 309 -16.09 -19.40 9.10
CA GLU A 309 -14.70 -19.53 8.60
C GLU A 309 -14.66 -20.36 7.31
N SER A 310 -15.30 -21.53 7.30
CA SER A 310 -15.38 -22.41 6.12
C SER A 310 -16.02 -21.71 4.92
N TRP A 311 -17.08 -20.94 5.13
CA TRP A 311 -17.73 -20.15 4.08
C TRP A 311 -16.83 -19.00 3.57
N ILE A 312 -16.11 -18.33 4.46
CA ILE A 312 -15.11 -17.29 4.12
C ILE A 312 -13.94 -17.86 3.31
N ASP A 313 -13.39 -19.01 3.70
CA ASP A 313 -12.33 -19.65 2.94
C ASP A 313 -12.85 -20.19 1.59
N ALA A 314 -14.09 -20.69 1.50
CA ALA A 314 -14.72 -21.02 0.21
C ALA A 314 -14.87 -19.79 -0.71
N ILE A 315 -15.18 -18.60 -0.17
CA ILE A 315 -15.17 -17.33 -0.92
C ILE A 315 -13.76 -17.00 -1.42
N ARG A 316 -12.75 -17.14 -0.56
CA ARG A 316 -11.34 -16.88 -0.89
C ARG A 316 -10.82 -17.84 -1.98
N MET A 317 -11.18 -19.12 -1.90
CA MET A 317 -10.87 -20.15 -2.91
C MET A 317 -11.74 -20.04 -4.17
N SER A 318 -12.72 -19.12 -4.18
CA SER A 318 -13.70 -18.93 -5.26
C SER A 318 -14.65 -20.13 -5.50
N GLU A 319 -14.74 -21.04 -4.54
CA GLU A 319 -15.54 -22.29 -4.53
C GLU A 319 -16.96 -22.04 -4.01
N GLY A 320 -17.96 -22.78 -4.52
CA GLY A 320 -19.38 -22.62 -4.15
C GLY A 320 -20.22 -21.75 -5.10
N VAL A 321 -21.54 -21.74 -4.90
CA VAL A 321 -22.51 -21.06 -5.77
C VAL A 321 -22.28 -19.54 -5.77
N LYS A 322 -22.31 -18.89 -6.94
CA LYS A 322 -22.24 -17.43 -7.09
C LYS A 322 -23.56 -16.95 -7.70
N LYS A 323 -24.30 -16.10 -6.99
CA LYS A 323 -25.53 -15.47 -7.50
C LYS A 323 -25.12 -14.20 -8.28
N LYS A 324 -25.75 -13.88 -9.41
CA LYS A 324 -25.49 -12.63 -10.15
C LYS A 324 -25.99 -11.44 -9.33
N LEU A 325 -25.19 -10.37 -9.24
CA LEU A 325 -25.61 -9.13 -8.59
C LEU A 325 -26.57 -8.37 -9.53
N PRO A 326 -27.75 -7.91 -9.07
CA PRO A 326 -28.65 -7.09 -9.87
C PRO A 326 -27.97 -5.80 -10.38
N GLU A 327 -28.26 -5.46 -11.63
CA GLU A 327 -27.80 -4.24 -12.27
C GLU A 327 -28.59 -3.05 -11.69
N GLY A 328 -27.87 -2.07 -11.12
CA GLY A 328 -28.45 -0.94 -10.36
C GLY A 328 -27.90 -0.76 -8.93
N ILE A 329 -27.29 -1.80 -8.34
CA ILE A 329 -26.66 -1.72 -7.01
C ILE A 329 -25.24 -1.13 -7.07
N VAL A 330 -24.53 -1.37 -8.17
CA VAL A 330 -23.20 -0.78 -8.42
C VAL A 330 -23.39 0.66 -8.91
N ALA A 331 -22.66 1.60 -8.33
CA ALA A 331 -22.99 3.02 -8.42
C ALA A 331 -23.00 3.63 -9.85
N ILE A 332 -24.19 3.76 -10.43
CA ILE A 332 -24.56 4.82 -11.39
C ILE A 332 -25.37 5.88 -10.62
N ALA A 333 -24.86 6.29 -9.46
CA ALA A 333 -25.59 7.09 -8.47
C ALA A 333 -24.81 8.34 -8.00
N VAL A 334 -24.05 8.97 -8.91
CA VAL A 334 -23.55 10.35 -8.75
C VAL A 334 -23.52 11.08 -10.11
N GLU A 335 -24.59 10.99 -10.91
CA GLU A 335 -24.73 11.90 -12.08
C GLU A 335 -26.18 12.05 -12.62
N GLU A 336 -27.17 12.32 -11.76
CA GLU A 336 -28.47 12.82 -12.26
C GLU A 336 -29.18 13.81 -11.30
N ALA A 337 -28.54 14.97 -11.11
CA ALA A 337 -29.14 16.12 -10.41
C ALA A 337 -28.78 17.46 -11.09
N ALA A 338 -28.60 17.47 -12.42
CA ALA A 338 -28.29 18.67 -13.19
C ALA A 338 -28.61 18.58 -14.69
N SER A 339 -29.87 18.34 -15.07
CA SER A 339 -30.53 19.05 -16.19
C SER A 339 -31.93 18.46 -16.47
N ALA A 340 -32.97 19.06 -15.87
CA ALA A 340 -34.36 18.83 -16.27
C ALA A 340 -34.95 20.13 -16.83
N ASN A 341 -35.20 20.17 -18.15
CA ASN A 341 -36.26 20.96 -18.79
C ASN A 341 -36.45 20.46 -20.24
N PRO A 342 -37.63 20.61 -20.87
CA PRO A 342 -38.24 19.44 -21.48
C PRO A 342 -38.77 19.67 -22.92
N GLU A 343 -39.47 18.65 -23.43
CA GLU A 343 -40.46 18.68 -24.51
C GLU A 343 -40.06 19.19 -25.90
N ALA A 344 -39.99 18.23 -26.84
CA ALA A 344 -40.55 18.40 -28.18
C ALA A 344 -41.16 17.07 -28.63
N SER A 345 -42.48 16.93 -28.48
CA SER A 345 -43.27 15.89 -29.17
C SER A 345 -43.77 16.45 -30.50
N GLY A 346 -43.79 15.62 -31.54
CA GLY A 346 -44.09 16.05 -32.91
C GLY A 346 -44.21 14.86 -33.86
N ASP A 347 -45.31 14.12 -33.70
CA ASP A 347 -45.69 12.97 -34.52
C ASP A 347 -45.89 13.33 -36.01
N ALA A 348 -45.44 12.45 -36.91
CA ALA A 348 -46.08 12.24 -38.21
C ALA A 348 -45.55 10.94 -38.86
N ALA A 349 -46.36 9.88 -38.85
CA ALA A 349 -46.12 8.73 -39.72
C ALA A 349 -46.37 9.12 -41.19
N HIS A 350 -45.57 8.57 -42.12
CA HIS A 350 -46.08 8.31 -43.47
C HIS A 350 -45.48 7.04 -44.08
N ASP A 351 -46.38 6.10 -44.32
CA ASP A 351 -46.20 4.92 -45.16
C ASP A 351 -46.05 5.34 -46.64
N SER A 352 -45.11 4.73 -47.36
CA SER A 352 -45.30 4.32 -48.77
C SER A 352 -44.18 3.39 -49.25
N THR A 353 -44.58 2.42 -50.06
CA THR A 353 -43.82 1.25 -50.53
C THR A 353 -43.00 1.47 -51.81
N GLU A 354 -42.20 0.44 -52.14
CA GLU A 354 -41.93 -0.05 -53.51
C GLU A 354 -40.77 0.55 -54.33
N SER A 355 -39.64 -0.19 -54.42
CA SER A 355 -39.15 -0.76 -55.70
C SER A 355 -37.85 -1.57 -55.57
N THR A 356 -37.99 -2.91 -55.63
CA THR A 356 -37.25 -3.87 -56.49
C THR A 356 -35.75 -3.70 -56.78
N GLN A 357 -34.94 -4.69 -56.31
CA GLN A 357 -33.85 -5.50 -56.95
C GLN A 357 -32.87 -4.83 -57.98
N VAL A 358 -31.61 -5.20 -58.19
CA VAL A 358 -30.89 -6.51 -58.27
C VAL A 358 -29.36 -6.26 -58.11
N ALA A 359 -28.57 -7.33 -57.86
CA ALA A 359 -27.13 -7.50 -58.18
C ALA A 359 -26.03 -7.17 -57.13
N ASP A 360 -25.72 -8.18 -56.33
CA ASP A 360 -24.37 -8.59 -55.89
C ASP A 360 -23.55 -9.18 -57.10
N PRO A 361 -22.27 -9.61 -56.99
CA PRO A 361 -21.28 -9.43 -55.92
C PRO A 361 -19.82 -9.13 -56.39
N THR A 362 -18.90 -9.13 -55.41
CA THR A 362 -17.48 -9.57 -55.49
C THR A 362 -16.38 -8.55 -55.78
N GLY A 363 -15.38 -8.54 -54.89
CA GLY A 363 -14.12 -7.82 -55.02
C GLY A 363 -13.19 -8.10 -53.84
N GLU A 364 -12.84 -9.37 -53.61
CA GLU A 364 -11.80 -9.73 -52.61
C GLU A 364 -10.40 -9.32 -53.08
N PRO A 365 -9.47 -9.00 -52.15
CA PRO A 365 -8.09 -8.68 -52.47
C PRO A 365 -7.18 -9.92 -52.37
N GLU A 366 -6.15 -10.00 -53.20
CA GLU A 366 -4.95 -10.77 -52.82
C GLU A 366 -3.64 -10.22 -53.44
N THR A 367 -2.53 -10.63 -52.84
CA THR A 367 -1.19 -10.01 -52.92
C THR A 367 -0.20 -10.78 -53.78
N ALA A 368 0.80 -10.12 -54.38
CA ALA A 368 2.17 -10.62 -54.53
C ALA A 368 3.14 -9.56 -55.14
N HIS A 369 4.37 -9.47 -54.59
CA HIS A 369 5.71 -9.43 -55.26
C HIS A 369 5.96 -8.61 -56.57
N ASP A 370 7.17 -8.22 -56.97
CA ASP A 370 8.50 -7.95 -56.37
C ASP A 370 9.34 -7.25 -57.49
N GLU A 371 10.46 -6.60 -57.17
CA GLU A 371 11.37 -5.91 -58.12
C GLU A 371 10.72 -4.76 -58.96
N LEU A 372 11.42 -3.69 -59.38
CA LEU A 372 12.87 -3.42 -59.52
C LEU A 372 13.15 -1.91 -59.37
#